data_AF-Q023W6-F1
#
_entry.id   AF-Q023W6-F1
#
_cell.length_a   1.000
_cell.length_b   1.000
_cell.length_c   1.000
_cell.angle_alpha   90.00
_cell.angle_beta   90.00
_cell.angle_gamma   90.00
#
_symmetry.space_group_name_H-M   'P 1'
#
loop_
_entity.id
_entity.type
_entity.pdbx_description
1 polymer ?
#
loop_
_entity_poly.entity_id
_entity_poly.type
_entity_poly.pdbx_seq_one_letter_code
_entity_poly.pdbx_strand_id
1 'polypeptide(L)'
;MRIYVRSLLLTLVATLSYAQLTVDQKVSDFQSLAALYAKRYGPYEWKRDALGVDLFNVAPWLAKVQATKNDLDFYELMGQYVASLNDAHDTYQLPSNFQAYLNFTVDIYDGKLLVDFINRSRLPAAEFGFVNGYELVSIDGQDAQKLLDGLLRYEVAANPRSTRRLAAQLLTIRPQYLIPRAAEVPEISVVLFRRPDGNMESYRIPWAKSGMPLTSVGRYTTPFSVAAKRSIASSYNGMSSVDPVTDPPAAEEVPEYLQLLKRLQNCRLPDKAVNGFGAQVPVFAAGLPTSFVLRQGKSVQDPFFSGVFGANGHTIGFIRIPSFGPVNPTTALIAFQNEIAYFQANTEGLVIDDMRNPGGSVSYLNAIVSYVMAARWRSIPFELRATSEWVTAVSSAMVSAASAGAPQSYLDLLGNIKTEVLAANAAQRGRTKAIPLDDVTIDRDPATDAKGNVIAYTKPLIVLVDEMSASAGDAFAATIQDNARGPLVGWRTMGAGGSVEGWEAGTYSLGYTTVTESLMNRKNPVVTAEYPTAPYVENIGVRPDITVDYMTVDNLNRGGKPFVDAFVAAIVAQIEGRK
;
A
#
# COMPACT_ATOMS: atom_id res chain seq x y z
N MET A 1 -75.65 28.57 21.12
CA MET A 1 -75.55 27.71 19.93
C MET A 1 -74.08 27.64 19.53
N ARG A 2 -73.42 26.53 19.86
CA ARG A 2 -71.97 26.30 19.68
C ARG A 2 -71.69 25.89 18.23
N ILE A 3 -70.86 26.64 17.51
CA ILE A 3 -70.30 26.20 16.22
C ILE A 3 -68.85 25.81 16.49
N TYR A 4 -68.58 24.51 16.36
CA TYR A 4 -67.25 23.91 16.51
C TYR A 4 -66.39 24.27 15.31
N VAL A 5 -65.39 25.14 15.51
CA VAL A 5 -64.21 25.20 14.64
C VAL A 5 -63.25 24.12 15.17
N ARG A 6 -63.28 22.93 14.56
CA ARG A 6 -62.28 21.89 14.83
C ARG A 6 -61.07 22.12 13.95
N SER A 7 -60.00 22.51 14.62
CA SER A 7 -58.62 22.55 14.18
C SER A 7 -58.23 21.29 13.41
N LEU A 8 -57.67 21.48 12.22
CA LEU A 8 -56.81 20.50 11.56
C LEU A 8 -55.57 21.24 11.02
N LEU A 9 -54.76 21.79 11.94
CA LEU A 9 -53.36 22.04 11.64
C LEU A 9 -52.68 20.66 11.66
N LEU A 10 -52.63 19.99 10.51
CA LEU A 10 -51.65 18.94 10.28
C LEU A 10 -50.29 19.64 10.29
N THR A 11 -49.62 19.63 11.45
CA THR A 11 -48.19 19.89 11.52
C THR A 11 -47.50 18.82 10.70
N LEU A 12 -47.17 19.17 9.46
CA LEU A 12 -46.23 18.46 8.60
C LEU A 12 -44.83 18.63 9.21
N VAL A 13 -44.60 18.00 10.36
CA VAL A 13 -43.24 17.61 10.75
C VAL A 13 -42.94 16.41 9.88
N ALA A 14 -42.62 16.69 8.60
CA ALA A 14 -41.84 15.75 7.82
C ALA A 14 -40.51 15.63 8.57
N THR A 15 -40.40 14.63 9.43
CA THR A 15 -39.10 14.11 9.80
C THR A 15 -38.42 13.82 8.48
N LEU A 16 -37.42 14.62 8.12
CA LEU A 16 -36.43 14.34 7.09
C LEU A 16 -35.80 13.00 7.47
N SER A 17 -36.51 11.94 7.13
CA SER A 17 -36.09 10.56 7.33
C SER A 17 -35.11 10.37 6.21
N TYR A 18 -33.86 10.82 6.42
CA TYR A 18 -32.77 10.63 5.46
C TYR A 18 -32.79 9.17 5.07
N ALA A 19 -33.08 8.94 3.80
CA ALA A 19 -33.47 7.64 3.30
C ALA A 19 -32.27 6.67 3.47
N GLN A 20 -32.30 5.77 4.45
CA GLN A 20 -31.24 4.77 4.64
C GLN A 20 -31.44 3.57 3.71
N LEU A 21 -30.38 2.83 3.41
CA LEU A 21 -30.48 1.52 2.80
C LEU A 21 -31.40 0.61 3.63
N THR A 22 -32.22 -0.19 2.96
CA THR A 22 -33.02 -1.22 3.63
C THR A 22 -32.13 -2.34 4.16
N VAL A 23 -32.62 -3.10 5.14
CA VAL A 23 -31.90 -4.27 5.66
C VAL A 23 -31.60 -5.27 4.52
N ASP A 24 -32.54 -5.48 3.61
CA ASP A 24 -32.33 -6.39 2.46
C ASP A 24 -31.25 -5.88 1.50
N GLN A 25 -31.17 -4.57 1.26
CA GLN A 25 -30.11 -3.97 0.45
C GLN A 25 -28.74 -4.16 1.11
N LYS A 26 -28.64 -3.93 2.42
CA LYS A 26 -27.41 -4.14 3.19
C LYS A 26 -26.98 -5.61 3.22
N VAL A 27 -27.93 -6.52 3.42
CA VAL A 27 -27.68 -7.97 3.40
C VAL A 27 -27.19 -8.40 2.01
N SER A 28 -27.85 -7.93 0.95
CA SER A 28 -27.45 -8.21 -0.43
C SER A 28 -26.02 -7.73 -0.71
N ASP A 29 -25.69 -6.49 -0.36
CA ASP A 29 -24.35 -5.94 -0.61
C ASP A 29 -23.27 -6.62 0.22
N PHE A 30 -23.55 -6.97 1.48
CA PHE A 30 -22.61 -7.74 2.29
C PHE A 30 -22.37 -9.14 1.71
N GLN A 31 -23.41 -9.83 1.27
CA GLN A 31 -23.28 -11.15 0.64
C GLN A 31 -22.49 -11.06 -0.67
N SER A 32 -22.70 -10.00 -1.45
CA SER A 32 -21.91 -9.72 -2.66
C SER A 32 -20.43 -9.52 -2.33
N LEU A 33 -20.10 -8.74 -1.29
CA LEU A 33 -18.73 -8.55 -0.81
C LEU A 33 -18.10 -9.89 -0.36
N ALA A 34 -18.78 -10.66 0.47
CA ALA A 34 -18.29 -11.95 0.94
C ALA A 34 -18.07 -12.95 -0.21
N ALA A 35 -19.00 -13.01 -1.18
CA ALA A 35 -18.87 -13.86 -2.36
C ALA A 35 -17.71 -13.43 -3.26
N LEU A 36 -17.46 -12.12 -3.37
CA LEU A 36 -16.33 -11.56 -4.11
C LEU A 36 -15.00 -12.03 -3.53
N TYR A 37 -14.80 -11.94 -2.21
CA TYR A 37 -13.60 -12.46 -1.53
C TYR A 37 -13.51 -13.99 -1.65
N ALA A 38 -14.59 -14.73 -1.38
CA ALA A 38 -14.60 -16.20 -1.50
C ALA A 38 -14.15 -16.69 -2.89
N LYS A 39 -14.50 -15.93 -3.94
CA LYS A 39 -14.12 -16.24 -5.32
C LYS A 39 -12.68 -15.87 -5.66
N ARG A 40 -12.21 -14.69 -5.22
CA ARG A 40 -10.99 -14.06 -5.76
C ARG A 40 -9.80 -14.01 -4.81
N TYR A 41 -10.04 -14.13 -3.50
CA TYR A 41 -8.99 -13.93 -2.52
C TYR A 41 -7.94 -15.04 -2.55
N GLY A 42 -6.74 -14.71 -3.05
CA GLY A 42 -5.61 -15.62 -3.19
C GLY A 42 -5.09 -16.13 -1.85
N PRO A 43 -4.89 -15.27 -0.84
CA PRO A 43 -4.37 -15.68 0.47
C PRO A 43 -5.29 -16.52 1.36
N TYR A 44 -6.52 -16.85 0.96
CA TYR A 44 -7.52 -17.42 1.88
C TYR A 44 -7.02 -18.60 2.72
N GLU A 45 -6.47 -19.65 2.10
CA GLU A 45 -6.00 -20.84 2.80
C GLU A 45 -4.90 -20.50 3.82
N TRP A 46 -4.01 -19.57 3.46
CA TRP A 46 -3.00 -19.06 4.39
C TRP A 46 -3.64 -18.34 5.58
N LYS A 47 -4.60 -17.43 5.35
CA LYS A 47 -5.29 -16.70 6.44
C LYS A 47 -6.09 -17.63 7.35
N ARG A 48 -6.73 -18.66 6.78
CA ARG A 48 -7.43 -19.69 7.55
C ARG A 48 -6.45 -20.45 8.46
N ASP A 49 -5.35 -20.91 7.90
CA ASP A 49 -4.42 -21.80 8.61
C ASP A 49 -3.53 -21.04 9.61
N ALA A 50 -3.15 -19.79 9.29
CA ALA A 50 -2.27 -18.98 10.12
C ALA A 50 -3.02 -18.09 11.13
N LEU A 51 -4.20 -17.58 10.78
CA LEU A 51 -4.93 -16.57 11.57
C LEU A 51 -6.33 -17.05 12.03
N GLY A 52 -6.80 -18.22 11.57
CA GLY A 52 -8.12 -18.73 11.91
C GLY A 52 -9.27 -17.98 11.23
N VAL A 53 -9.00 -17.24 10.15
CA VAL A 53 -10.03 -16.51 9.40
C VAL A 53 -10.83 -17.47 8.52
N ASP A 54 -12.16 -17.41 8.63
CA ASP A 54 -13.07 -18.19 7.78
C ASP A 54 -13.97 -17.25 6.98
N LEU A 55 -13.64 -17.07 5.69
CA LEU A 55 -14.41 -16.26 4.74
C LEU A 55 -15.83 -16.80 4.52
N PHE A 56 -16.05 -18.10 4.69
CA PHE A 56 -17.32 -18.76 4.41
C PHE A 56 -18.26 -18.76 5.61
N ASN A 57 -17.76 -18.52 6.83
CA ASN A 57 -18.59 -18.35 8.02
C ASN A 57 -19.20 -16.95 8.09
N VAL A 58 -20.15 -16.68 7.19
CA VAL A 58 -20.79 -15.36 7.05
C VAL A 58 -21.93 -15.11 8.04
N ALA A 59 -22.45 -16.14 8.71
CA ALA A 59 -23.64 -16.02 9.56
C ALA A 59 -23.48 -15.01 10.72
N PRO A 60 -22.35 -14.97 11.47
CA PRO A 60 -22.13 -13.96 12.51
C PRO A 60 -22.08 -12.53 11.95
N TRP A 61 -21.55 -12.36 10.74
CA TRP A 61 -21.48 -11.06 10.07
C TRP A 61 -22.86 -10.61 9.57
N LEU A 62 -23.66 -11.51 9.00
CA LEU A 62 -25.04 -11.22 8.59
C LEU A 62 -25.91 -10.76 9.76
N ALA A 63 -25.77 -11.39 10.94
CA ALA A 63 -26.47 -10.94 12.14
C ALA A 63 -26.06 -9.50 12.54
N LYS A 64 -24.78 -9.15 12.40
CA LYS A 64 -24.30 -7.78 12.62
C LYS A 64 -24.85 -6.81 11.57
N VAL A 65 -24.92 -7.20 10.29
CA VAL A 65 -25.48 -6.39 9.20
C VAL A 65 -26.94 -6.03 9.50
N GLN A 66 -27.74 -7.02 9.89
CA GLN A 66 -29.14 -6.85 10.26
C GLN A 66 -29.32 -5.92 11.48
N ALA A 67 -28.32 -5.85 12.36
CA ALA A 67 -28.32 -4.99 13.54
C ALA A 67 -27.82 -3.55 13.27
N THR A 68 -27.33 -3.22 12.07
CA THR A 68 -26.86 -1.87 11.73
C THR A 68 -28.01 -0.86 11.72
N LYS A 69 -27.82 0.32 12.32
CA LYS A 69 -28.92 1.29 12.52
C LYS A 69 -29.03 2.29 11.37
N ASN A 70 -27.92 2.58 10.70
CA ASN A 70 -27.81 3.54 9.60
C ASN A 70 -26.76 3.05 8.59
N ASP A 71 -26.56 3.80 7.51
CA ASP A 71 -25.63 3.44 6.44
C ASP A 71 -24.16 3.52 6.90
N LEU A 72 -23.81 4.47 7.77
CA LEU A 72 -22.44 4.59 8.30
C LEU A 72 -22.06 3.40 9.17
N ASP A 73 -22.99 2.90 10.00
CA ASP A 73 -22.80 1.67 10.77
C ASP A 73 -22.61 0.45 9.86
N PHE A 74 -23.26 0.46 8.69
CA PHE A 74 -23.09 -0.60 7.69
C PHE A 74 -21.73 -0.52 7.01
N TYR A 75 -21.29 0.66 6.56
CA TYR A 75 -19.95 0.85 6.02
C TYR A 75 -18.85 0.49 7.03
N GLU A 76 -19.04 0.86 8.29
CA GLU A 76 -18.14 0.49 9.38
C GLU A 76 -18.00 -1.04 9.50
N LEU A 77 -19.12 -1.76 9.42
CA LEU A 77 -19.13 -3.21 9.47
C LEU A 77 -18.49 -3.86 8.24
N MET A 78 -18.71 -3.33 7.04
CA MET A 78 -18.10 -3.81 5.81
C MET A 78 -16.57 -3.63 5.85
N GLY A 79 -16.10 -2.48 6.33
CA GLY A 79 -14.68 -2.23 6.61
C GLY A 79 -14.10 -3.22 7.61
N GLN A 80 -14.80 -3.48 8.72
CA GLN A 80 -14.38 -4.46 9.72
C GLN A 80 -14.31 -5.90 9.18
N TYR A 81 -15.21 -6.28 8.27
CA TYR A 81 -15.16 -7.59 7.62
C TYR A 81 -13.89 -7.74 6.79
N VAL A 82 -13.57 -6.77 5.94
CA VAL A 82 -12.34 -6.79 5.12
C VAL A 82 -11.09 -6.70 5.98
N ALA A 83 -11.06 -5.79 6.96
CA ALA A 83 -9.97 -5.63 7.91
C ALA A 83 -9.66 -6.92 8.71
N SER A 84 -10.64 -7.81 8.90
CA SER A 84 -10.44 -9.09 9.59
C SER A 84 -9.52 -10.06 8.84
N LEU A 85 -9.26 -9.82 7.55
CA LEU A 85 -8.31 -10.60 6.74
C LEU A 85 -6.85 -10.31 7.09
N ASN A 86 -6.59 -9.22 7.83
CA ASN A 86 -5.25 -8.79 8.21
C ASN A 86 -4.28 -8.77 7.02
N ASP A 87 -4.68 -8.10 5.95
CA ASP A 87 -3.99 -8.02 4.67
C ASP A 87 -3.80 -6.53 4.32
N ALA A 88 -2.59 -6.15 3.89
CA ALA A 88 -2.26 -4.76 3.63
C ALA A 88 -2.86 -4.23 2.32
N HIS A 89 -3.18 -5.11 1.37
CA HIS A 89 -3.77 -4.72 0.09
C HIS A 89 -5.28 -4.61 0.15
N ASP A 90 -5.94 -5.24 1.11
CA ASP A 90 -7.40 -5.33 1.16
C ASP A 90 -8.00 -4.20 1.99
N THR A 91 -8.81 -3.37 1.35
CA THR A 91 -9.57 -2.30 2.01
C THR A 91 -10.96 -2.20 1.42
N TYR A 92 -11.96 -1.92 2.26
CA TYR A 92 -13.28 -1.50 1.81
C TYR A 92 -13.38 0.02 1.90
N GLN A 93 -13.79 0.64 0.80
CA GLN A 93 -13.79 2.09 0.62
C GLN A 93 -15.19 2.61 0.37
N LEU A 94 -15.52 3.71 1.05
CA LEU A 94 -16.77 4.43 0.88
C LEU A 94 -16.67 5.35 -0.35
N PRO A 95 -17.79 5.59 -1.06
CA PRO A 95 -17.85 6.53 -2.19
C PRO A 95 -17.89 7.98 -1.69
N SER A 96 -16.86 8.41 -0.96
CA SER A 96 -16.77 9.76 -0.39
C SER A 96 -15.41 10.39 -0.66
N ASN A 97 -15.43 11.67 -1.03
CA ASN A 97 -14.24 12.52 -1.13
C ASN A 97 -14.05 13.41 0.11
N PHE A 98 -14.86 13.24 1.15
CA PHE A 98 -14.69 14.04 2.37
C PHE A 98 -13.40 13.69 3.10
N GLN A 99 -12.66 14.72 3.51
CA GLN A 99 -11.45 14.59 4.30
C GLN A 99 -11.35 15.72 5.32
N ALA A 100 -10.75 15.44 6.47
CA ALA A 100 -10.43 16.45 7.49
C ALA A 100 -8.99 16.31 8.00
N TYR A 101 -8.32 17.44 8.23
CA TYR A 101 -6.92 17.51 8.64
C TYR A 101 -6.69 18.46 9.82
N LEU A 102 -5.87 18.05 10.78
CA LEU A 102 -5.29 18.95 11.78
C LEU A 102 -4.01 19.65 11.30
N ASN A 103 -3.54 19.35 10.08
CA ASN A 103 -2.36 19.99 9.45
C ASN A 103 -1.00 19.72 10.13
N PHE A 104 -0.90 18.64 10.91
CA PHE A 104 0.34 18.03 11.37
C PHE A 104 0.14 16.50 11.37
N THR A 105 1.22 15.73 11.38
CA THR A 105 1.18 14.27 11.52
C THR A 105 1.93 13.83 12.77
N VAL A 106 1.65 12.61 13.21
CA VAL A 106 2.39 11.92 14.26
C VAL A 106 2.71 10.51 13.80
N ASP A 107 3.81 9.98 14.29
CA ASP A 107 4.15 8.57 14.14
C ASP A 107 4.76 8.06 15.46
N ILE A 108 5.06 6.76 15.53
CA ILE A 108 5.41 6.07 16.77
C ILE A 108 6.93 5.91 16.83
N TYR A 109 7.58 6.64 17.73
CA TYR A 109 9.02 6.57 17.99
C TYR A 109 9.27 6.15 19.45
N ASP A 110 9.99 5.04 19.66
CA ASP A 110 10.14 4.39 20.98
C ASP A 110 8.81 4.25 21.75
N GLY A 111 7.74 3.89 21.05
CA GLY A 111 6.39 3.72 21.60
C GLY A 111 5.62 5.02 21.86
N LYS A 112 6.22 6.19 21.64
CA LYS A 112 5.58 7.51 21.83
C LYS A 112 5.04 8.05 20.51
N LEU A 113 3.85 8.64 20.55
CA LEU A 113 3.27 9.38 19.43
C LEU A 113 3.95 10.73 19.31
N LEU A 114 4.96 10.85 18.46
CA LEU A 114 5.71 12.10 18.26
C LEU A 114 5.31 12.78 16.96
N VAL A 115 5.22 14.11 17.01
CA VAL A 115 5.03 14.94 15.83
C VAL A 115 6.23 14.78 14.90
N ASP A 116 6.01 14.41 13.64
CA ASP A 116 7.07 14.19 12.67
C ASP A 116 6.93 15.03 11.39
N PHE A 117 5.80 15.70 11.20
CA PHE A 117 5.62 16.74 10.19
C PHE A 117 4.56 17.77 10.62
N ILE A 118 4.77 19.02 10.19
CA ILE A 118 3.87 20.16 10.46
C ILE A 118 3.74 21.00 9.20
N ASN A 119 2.51 21.25 8.75
CA ASN A 119 2.26 22.19 7.67
C ASN A 119 2.26 23.63 8.20
N ARG A 120 3.43 24.29 8.15
CA ARG A 120 3.62 25.66 8.66
C ARG A 120 2.88 26.75 7.88
N SER A 121 2.41 26.46 6.67
CA SER A 121 1.54 27.39 5.94
C SER A 121 0.13 27.48 6.55
N ARG A 122 -0.31 26.43 7.26
CA ARG A 122 -1.61 26.35 7.94
C ARG A 122 -1.49 26.49 9.45
N LEU A 123 -0.35 26.12 10.03
CA LEU A 123 -0.02 26.24 11.46
C LEU A 123 1.24 27.09 11.65
N PRO A 124 1.16 28.43 11.51
CA PRO A 124 2.32 29.31 11.64
C PRO A 124 2.95 29.21 13.03
N ALA A 125 4.29 29.18 13.08
CA ALA A 125 5.03 28.98 14.34
C ALA A 125 4.78 30.09 15.40
N ALA A 126 4.38 31.29 14.98
CA ALA A 126 4.05 32.39 15.88
C ALA A 126 2.77 32.13 16.72
N GLU A 127 1.87 31.28 16.22
CA GLU A 127 0.62 30.91 16.89
C GLU A 127 0.68 29.47 17.41
N PHE A 128 1.33 28.57 16.68
CA PHE A 128 1.45 27.14 16.97
C PHE A 128 2.93 26.76 17.19
N GLY A 129 3.43 27.00 18.40
CA GLY A 129 4.84 26.87 18.77
C GLY A 129 5.39 25.45 18.88
N PHE A 130 4.54 24.42 18.86
CA PHE A 130 4.99 23.03 18.91
C PHE A 130 5.84 22.67 17.68
N VAL A 131 6.78 21.73 17.84
CA VAL A 131 7.73 21.32 16.80
C VAL A 131 7.79 19.79 16.67
N ASN A 132 8.48 19.29 15.65
CA ASN A 132 8.78 17.86 15.53
C ASN A 132 9.46 17.35 16.82
N GLY A 133 9.10 16.14 17.24
CA GLY A 133 9.57 15.52 18.48
C GLY A 133 8.70 15.80 19.71
N TYR A 134 7.70 16.70 19.63
CA TYR A 134 6.71 16.85 20.69
C TYR A 134 5.80 15.62 20.74
N GLU A 135 5.48 15.13 21.94
CA GLU A 135 4.61 13.97 22.13
C GLU A 135 3.15 14.41 22.13
N LEU A 136 2.32 13.81 21.28
CA LEU A 136 0.87 13.97 21.30
C LEU A 136 0.29 13.18 22.48
N VAL A 137 -0.25 13.90 23.47
CA VAL A 137 -0.80 13.30 24.70
C VAL A 137 -2.30 13.07 24.58
N SER A 138 -3.05 14.08 24.11
CA SER A 138 -4.51 13.96 23.99
C SER A 138 -5.08 14.88 22.93
N ILE A 139 -6.22 14.48 22.36
CA ILE A 139 -7.09 15.31 21.52
C ILE A 139 -8.45 15.39 22.20
N ASP A 140 -8.95 16.60 22.45
CA ASP A 140 -10.23 16.87 23.10
C ASP A 140 -10.38 16.16 24.46
N GLY A 141 -9.29 16.12 25.23
CA GLY A 141 -9.22 15.48 26.54
C GLY A 141 -9.17 13.94 26.50
N GLN A 142 -9.19 13.32 25.32
CA GLN A 142 -9.05 11.88 25.16
C GLN A 142 -7.58 11.51 24.90
N ASP A 143 -7.09 10.54 25.67
CA ASP A 143 -5.73 9.99 25.53
C ASP A 143 -5.45 9.53 24.08
N ALA A 144 -4.33 9.99 23.52
CA ALA A 144 -4.01 9.77 22.11
C ALA A 144 -3.69 8.29 21.79
N GLN A 145 -3.12 7.53 22.73
CA GLN A 145 -2.87 6.10 22.54
C GLN A 145 -4.19 5.33 22.54
N LYS A 146 -5.14 5.69 23.40
CA LYS A 146 -6.49 5.11 23.40
C LYS A 146 -7.26 5.45 22.12
N LEU A 147 -7.12 6.67 21.60
CA LEU A 147 -7.69 7.04 20.30
C LEU A 147 -7.08 6.19 19.18
N LEU A 148 -5.76 6.01 19.18
CA LEU A 148 -5.05 5.16 18.23
C LEU A 148 -5.56 3.72 18.27
N ASP A 149 -5.70 3.12 19.46
CA ASP A 149 -6.21 1.75 19.59
C ASP A 149 -7.60 1.59 18.97
N GLY A 150 -8.45 2.63 19.07
CA GLY A 150 -9.74 2.67 18.39
C GLY A 150 -9.64 2.77 16.86
N LEU A 151 -8.56 3.33 16.32
CA LEU A 151 -8.37 3.56 14.89
C LEU A 151 -7.72 2.38 14.15
N LEU A 152 -7.11 1.43 14.86
CA LEU A 152 -6.44 0.26 14.26
C LEU A 152 -7.33 -0.54 13.30
N ARG A 153 -8.64 -0.48 13.48
CA ARG A 153 -9.62 -1.19 12.64
C ARG A 153 -9.81 -0.62 11.23
N TYR A 154 -9.40 0.63 10.99
CA TYR A 154 -9.65 1.31 9.71
C TYR A 154 -8.52 1.13 8.70
N GLU A 155 -7.33 0.78 9.18
CA GLU A 155 -6.16 0.67 8.33
C GLU A 155 -5.27 -0.45 8.85
N VAL A 156 -5.67 -1.67 8.49
CA VAL A 156 -4.94 -2.88 8.85
C VAL A 156 -3.87 -3.14 7.81
N ALA A 157 -2.69 -3.51 8.28
CA ALA A 157 -1.61 -4.06 7.50
C ALA A 157 -1.22 -5.44 8.04
N ALA A 158 -0.66 -6.26 7.16
CA ALA A 158 -0.19 -7.61 7.45
C ALA A 158 0.75 -7.67 8.68
N ASN A 159 1.63 -6.67 8.86
CA ASN A 159 2.52 -6.50 10.00
C ASN A 159 1.90 -5.57 11.07
N PRO A 160 1.75 -6.00 12.34
CA PRO A 160 1.14 -5.19 13.39
C PRO A 160 1.81 -3.83 13.63
N ARG A 161 3.12 -3.74 13.43
CA ARG A 161 3.85 -2.48 13.56
C ARG A 161 3.48 -1.51 12.44
N SER A 162 3.33 -2.01 11.22
CA SER A 162 2.83 -1.24 10.08
C SER A 162 1.40 -0.76 10.32
N THR A 163 0.51 -1.64 10.78
CA THR A 163 -0.89 -1.31 11.15
C THR A 163 -0.93 -0.15 12.13
N ARG A 164 -0.16 -0.25 13.22
CA ARG A 164 -0.17 0.77 14.27
C ARG A 164 0.34 2.12 13.78
N ARG A 165 1.37 2.13 12.92
CA ARG A 165 1.92 3.36 12.33
C ARG A 165 1.01 4.00 11.28
N LEU A 166 0.35 3.20 10.44
CA LEU A 166 -0.67 3.71 9.51
C LEU A 166 -1.84 4.33 10.28
N ALA A 167 -2.37 3.63 11.28
CA ALA A 167 -3.45 4.14 12.12
C ALA A 167 -3.06 5.39 12.94
N ALA A 168 -1.77 5.59 13.26
CA ALA A 168 -1.30 6.82 13.91
C ALA A 168 -1.54 8.06 13.04
N GLN A 169 -1.44 7.95 11.71
CA GLN A 169 -1.78 9.04 10.79
C GLN A 169 -3.26 9.41 10.90
N LEU A 170 -4.11 8.41 11.10
CA LEU A 170 -5.53 8.58 11.29
C LEU A 170 -5.89 9.30 12.59
N LEU A 171 -4.95 9.69 13.46
CA LEU A 171 -5.20 10.58 14.61
C LEU A 171 -5.39 12.04 14.19
N THR A 172 -4.78 12.44 13.07
CA THR A 172 -4.73 13.85 12.61
C THR A 172 -5.26 14.05 11.20
N ILE A 173 -5.52 12.93 10.49
CA ILE A 173 -6.13 12.87 9.17
C ILE A 173 -7.38 11.99 9.27
N ARG A 174 -8.53 12.46 8.78
CA ARG A 174 -9.79 11.70 8.76
C ARG A 174 -10.35 11.64 7.35
N PRO A 175 -9.96 10.65 6.56
CA PRO A 175 -10.56 10.41 5.26
C PRO A 175 -11.86 9.61 5.41
N GLN A 176 -12.96 10.10 4.85
CA GLN A 176 -14.24 9.39 4.95
C GLN A 176 -14.31 8.14 4.09
N TYR A 177 -13.48 8.05 3.04
CA TYR A 177 -13.40 6.83 2.24
C TYR A 177 -12.93 5.61 3.08
N LEU A 178 -12.25 5.81 4.22
CA LEU A 178 -11.92 4.74 5.19
C LEU A 178 -12.71 4.82 6.49
N ILE A 179 -12.94 6.02 7.01
CA ILE A 179 -13.57 6.24 8.31
C ILE A 179 -14.98 6.78 8.09
N PRO A 180 -16.05 5.97 8.19
CA PRO A 180 -17.42 6.40 7.88
C PRO A 180 -17.83 7.69 8.61
N ARG A 181 -17.36 7.83 9.85
CA ARG A 181 -17.66 8.96 10.75
C ARG A 181 -16.62 10.09 10.70
N ALA A 182 -15.77 10.15 9.67
CA ALA A 182 -14.74 11.19 9.52
C ALA A 182 -15.28 12.62 9.63
N ALA A 183 -16.49 12.86 9.14
CA ALA A 183 -17.13 14.18 9.16
C ALA A 183 -17.60 14.65 10.54
N GLU A 184 -17.62 13.76 11.53
CA GLU A 184 -18.09 14.05 12.89
C GLU A 184 -17.03 14.76 13.76
N VAL A 185 -15.83 15.01 13.22
CA VAL A 185 -14.83 15.83 13.92
C VAL A 185 -15.33 17.26 14.18
N PRO A 186 -14.99 17.87 15.34
CA PRO A 186 -15.42 19.23 15.66
C PRO A 186 -14.82 20.26 14.69
N GLU A 187 -15.27 21.51 14.75
CA GLU A 187 -14.62 22.61 14.02
C GLU A 187 -13.21 22.88 14.54
N ILE A 188 -13.01 22.78 15.85
CA ILE A 188 -11.74 23.03 16.54
C ILE A 188 -11.53 21.92 17.56
N SER A 189 -10.34 21.32 17.58
CA SER A 189 -9.92 20.41 18.63
C SER A 189 -8.92 21.07 19.57
N VAL A 190 -8.97 20.73 20.86
CA VAL A 190 -7.93 21.05 21.83
C VAL A 190 -6.91 19.92 21.84
N VAL A 191 -5.69 20.22 21.39
CA VAL A 191 -4.60 19.26 21.28
C VAL A 191 -3.58 19.54 22.38
N LEU A 192 -3.28 18.53 23.19
CA LEU A 192 -2.29 18.59 24.26
C LEU A 192 -1.01 17.88 23.82
N PHE A 193 0.10 18.60 23.87
CA PHE A 193 1.43 18.07 23.63
C PHE A 193 2.25 18.06 24.91
N ARG A 194 3.17 17.09 25.01
CA ARG A 194 4.27 17.07 25.97
C ARG A 194 5.57 17.38 25.26
N ARG A 195 6.30 18.35 25.79
CA ARG A 195 7.63 18.74 25.34
C ARG A 195 8.69 17.70 25.74
N PRO A 196 9.86 17.69 25.09
CA PRO A 196 10.99 16.88 25.53
C PRO A 196 11.45 17.16 26.97
N ASP A 197 11.25 18.38 27.48
CA ASP A 197 11.55 18.76 28.87
C ASP A 197 10.45 18.36 29.87
N GLY A 198 9.38 17.71 29.40
CA GLY A 198 8.26 17.23 30.21
C GLY A 198 7.12 18.24 30.40
N ASN A 199 7.31 19.50 30.01
CA ASN A 199 6.25 20.51 30.12
C ASN A 199 5.10 20.24 29.15
N MET A 200 3.88 20.58 29.55
CA MET A 200 2.68 20.41 28.74
C MET A 200 2.28 21.70 28.05
N GLU A 201 1.86 21.62 26.79
CA GLU A 201 1.34 22.75 26.01
C GLU A 201 0.06 22.36 25.29
N SER A 202 -0.96 23.23 25.36
CA SER A 202 -2.26 23.00 24.71
C SER A 202 -2.51 24.01 23.61
N TYR A 203 -2.98 23.53 22.45
CA TYR A 203 -3.33 24.36 21.30
C TYR A 203 -4.77 24.10 20.87
N ARG A 204 -5.45 25.14 20.42
CA ARG A 204 -6.77 25.04 19.78
C ARG A 204 -6.56 25.02 18.27
N ILE A 205 -6.66 23.85 17.66
CA ILE A 205 -6.32 23.65 16.25
C ILE A 205 -7.61 23.42 15.45
N PRO A 206 -7.91 24.27 14.44
CA PRO A 206 -9.06 24.06 13.57
C PRO A 206 -8.83 22.87 12.63
N TRP A 207 -9.87 22.08 12.42
CA TRP A 207 -9.87 21.07 11.36
C TRP A 207 -10.04 21.74 10.00
N ALA A 208 -9.09 21.54 9.08
CA ALA A 208 -9.29 21.87 7.68
C ALA A 208 -10.13 20.75 7.05
N LYS A 209 -11.36 21.07 6.61
CA LYS A 209 -12.31 20.13 6.02
C LYS A 209 -12.46 20.41 4.52
N SER A 210 -12.53 19.35 3.72
CA SER A 210 -12.79 19.42 2.27
C SER A 210 -13.66 18.25 1.81
N GLY A 211 -14.24 18.38 0.61
CA GLY A 211 -15.15 17.38 0.06
C GLY A 211 -16.57 17.45 0.64
N MET A 212 -17.42 16.52 0.22
CA MET A 212 -18.82 16.45 0.65
C MET A 212 -19.02 15.28 1.63
N PRO A 213 -19.44 15.54 2.89
CA PRO A 213 -19.76 14.48 3.83
C PRO A 213 -20.85 13.55 3.30
N LEU A 214 -20.54 12.26 3.18
CA LEU A 214 -21.52 11.20 3.04
C LEU A 214 -22.14 10.92 4.41
N THR A 215 -23.40 11.32 4.62
CA THR A 215 -24.12 11.04 5.87
C THR A 215 -25.08 9.86 5.75
N SER A 216 -25.46 9.51 4.52
CA SER A 216 -26.30 8.38 4.14
C SER A 216 -26.23 8.22 2.63
N VAL A 217 -26.41 6.99 2.13
CA VAL A 217 -26.40 6.73 0.68
C VAL A 217 -27.73 7.15 0.03
N GLY A 218 -28.83 7.07 0.77
CA GLY A 218 -30.16 7.19 0.18
C GLY A 218 -30.86 5.83 0.05
N ARG A 219 -32.20 5.83 0.00
CA ARG A 219 -32.95 4.67 -0.50
C ARG A 219 -32.87 4.69 -2.02
N TYR A 220 -32.38 3.60 -2.59
CA TYR A 220 -32.64 3.33 -4.00
C TYR A 220 -34.09 2.89 -4.14
N THR A 221 -34.90 3.70 -4.83
CA THR A 221 -36.23 3.30 -5.24
C THR A 221 -36.11 2.26 -6.35
N THR A 222 -36.59 1.04 -6.12
CA THR A 222 -36.86 0.10 -7.20
C THR A 222 -37.73 0.81 -8.24
N PRO A 223 -37.42 0.77 -9.55
CA PRO A 223 -38.30 1.35 -10.55
C PRO A 223 -39.66 0.66 -10.46
N PHE A 224 -40.67 1.35 -9.96
CA PHE A 224 -42.05 0.89 -10.13
C PHE A 224 -42.36 0.89 -11.63
N SER A 225 -43.08 -0.12 -12.11
CA SER A 225 -43.60 -0.13 -13.48
C SER A 225 -44.64 0.99 -13.63
N VAL A 226 -44.17 2.20 -13.89
CA VAL A 226 -45.02 3.28 -14.36
C VAL A 226 -44.81 3.35 -15.87
N ALA A 227 -45.80 2.84 -16.61
CA ALA A 227 -45.84 2.98 -18.05
C ALA A 227 -45.87 4.47 -18.42
N ALA A 228 -44.73 5.04 -18.79
CA ALA A 228 -44.65 6.37 -19.42
C ALA A 228 -43.39 6.55 -20.28
N LYS A 229 -43.59 6.36 -21.59
CA LYS A 229 -43.00 7.00 -22.80
C LYS A 229 -41.55 7.57 -22.79
N ARG A 230 -40.78 7.10 -23.81
CA ARG A 230 -39.64 7.69 -24.57
C ARG A 230 -39.39 9.20 -24.36
N SER A 231 -38.18 9.76 -24.38
CA SER A 231 -36.87 9.42 -24.97
C SER A 231 -35.75 10.25 -24.30
N ILE A 232 -34.47 9.86 -24.46
CA ILE A 232 -33.35 10.65 -25.03
C ILE A 232 -32.03 9.85 -24.91
N ALA A 233 -31.15 10.13 -25.87
CA ALA A 233 -29.94 9.46 -26.33
C ALA A 233 -28.81 9.19 -25.31
N SER A 234 -28.16 8.04 -25.52
CA SER A 234 -26.71 7.84 -25.62
C SER A 234 -25.80 8.99 -25.16
N SER A 235 -25.17 8.81 -23.99
CA SER A 235 -23.81 9.28 -23.70
C SER A 235 -23.27 8.51 -22.50
N TYR A 236 -22.76 7.30 -22.75
CA TYR A 236 -21.82 6.65 -21.84
C TYR A 236 -20.42 7.12 -22.22
N ASN A 237 -19.86 8.02 -21.41
CA ASN A 237 -18.44 8.26 -21.35
C ASN A 237 -18.05 8.46 -19.88
N GLY A 238 -17.10 7.63 -19.45
CA GLY A 238 -16.32 7.61 -18.21
C GLY A 238 -16.76 8.47 -17.02
N MET A 239 -17.13 7.80 -15.92
CA MET A 239 -16.96 8.39 -14.59
C MET A 239 -15.61 7.91 -14.04
N SER A 240 -14.58 8.72 -14.30
CA SER A 240 -13.29 8.71 -13.61
C SER A 240 -13.10 10.09 -12.99
N SER A 241 -12.78 10.12 -11.69
CA SER A 241 -12.20 11.21 -10.87
C SER A 241 -12.58 10.88 -9.41
N VAL A 242 -11.72 10.42 -8.49
CA VAL A 242 -10.33 10.79 -8.14
C VAL A 242 -10.13 12.30 -8.05
N ASP A 243 -9.91 12.76 -6.82
CA ASP A 243 -9.56 14.14 -6.43
C ASP A 243 -8.42 14.73 -7.29
N PRO A 244 -8.31 16.07 -7.36
CA PRO A 244 -7.41 16.75 -8.30
C PRO A 244 -5.96 16.61 -7.86
N VAL A 245 -5.30 15.57 -8.35
CA VAL A 245 -3.86 15.50 -8.47
C VAL A 245 -3.54 15.95 -9.89
N THR A 246 -2.67 16.96 -10.02
CA THR A 246 -2.07 17.42 -11.27
C THR A 246 -1.91 16.28 -12.27
N ASP A 247 -2.49 16.43 -13.48
CA ASP A 247 -2.39 15.43 -14.54
C ASP A 247 -0.93 14.97 -14.65
N PRO A 248 -0.62 13.69 -14.37
CA PRO A 248 0.71 13.18 -14.63
C PRO A 248 0.98 13.26 -16.14
N PRO A 249 2.24 13.48 -16.56
CA PRO A 249 2.58 13.44 -17.98
C PRO A 249 2.07 12.12 -18.57
N ALA A 250 1.50 12.19 -19.78
CA ALA A 250 0.84 11.07 -20.43
C ALA A 250 1.69 9.79 -20.31
N ALA A 251 1.18 8.83 -19.54
CA ALA A 251 1.80 7.52 -19.43
C ALA A 251 1.86 6.89 -20.83
N GLU A 252 2.92 6.13 -21.09
CA GLU A 252 3.06 5.34 -22.32
C GLU A 252 1.78 4.51 -22.54
N GLU A 253 1.19 4.60 -23.73
CA GLU A 253 -0.04 3.88 -24.06
C GLU A 253 0.25 2.39 -24.04
N VAL A 254 -0.19 1.71 -22.96
CA VAL A 254 0.07 0.28 -22.79
C VAL A 254 -0.79 -0.49 -23.79
N PRO A 255 -0.18 -1.26 -24.71
CA PRO A 255 -0.91 -2.07 -25.68
C PRO A 255 -1.96 -2.96 -24.99
N GLU A 256 -3.11 -3.14 -25.63
CA GLU A 256 -4.25 -3.89 -25.07
C GLU A 256 -3.82 -5.28 -24.54
N TYR A 257 -2.97 -5.98 -25.30
CA TYR A 257 -2.48 -7.31 -24.93
C TYR A 257 -1.60 -7.34 -23.66
N LEU A 258 -1.04 -6.20 -23.23
CA LEU A 258 -0.25 -6.07 -22.01
C LEU A 258 -1.09 -5.63 -20.79
N GLN A 259 -2.34 -5.18 -20.99
CA GLN A 259 -3.19 -4.71 -19.89
C GLN A 259 -3.43 -5.80 -18.85
N LEU A 260 -3.60 -7.06 -19.29
CA LEU A 260 -3.74 -8.20 -18.39
C LEU A 260 -2.48 -8.45 -17.56
N LEU A 261 -1.31 -8.40 -18.18
CA LEU A 261 -0.05 -8.61 -17.47
C LEU A 261 0.22 -7.48 -16.50
N LYS A 262 -0.07 -6.22 -16.87
CA LYS A 262 0.02 -5.07 -15.97
C LYS A 262 -0.82 -5.25 -14.70
N ARG A 263 -2.03 -5.80 -14.86
CA ARG A 263 -2.96 -6.17 -13.78
C ARG A 263 -2.40 -7.27 -12.87
N LEU A 264 -2.01 -8.41 -13.44
CA LEU A 264 -1.39 -9.52 -12.69
C LEU A 264 -0.09 -9.11 -11.97
N GLN A 265 0.67 -8.19 -12.55
CA GLN A 265 1.94 -7.70 -12.02
C GLN A 265 1.77 -6.52 -11.05
N ASN A 266 0.54 -6.08 -10.77
CA ASN A 266 0.28 -4.96 -9.89
C ASN A 266 0.46 -5.37 -8.42
N CYS A 267 1.65 -5.09 -7.89
CA CYS A 267 2.04 -5.37 -6.51
C CYS A 267 2.35 -4.03 -5.82
N ARG A 268 1.32 -3.21 -5.59
CA ARG A 268 1.45 -1.84 -5.07
C ARG A 268 0.36 -1.50 -4.05
N LEU A 269 0.74 -0.71 -3.05
CA LEU A 269 -0.20 -0.02 -2.16
C LEU A 269 -0.53 1.40 -2.66
N PRO A 270 -1.73 1.91 -2.36
CA PRO A 270 -2.05 3.32 -2.57
C PRO A 270 -1.17 4.20 -1.67
N ASP A 271 -1.07 5.48 -2.00
CA ASP A 271 -0.31 6.45 -1.22
C ASP A 271 -0.82 6.52 0.22
N LYS A 272 0.12 6.64 1.17
CA LYS A 272 -0.14 6.68 2.61
C LYS A 272 0.45 7.96 3.21
N ALA A 273 -0.17 8.45 4.28
CA ALA A 273 0.26 9.68 4.94
C ALA A 273 1.54 9.54 5.79
N VAL A 274 2.06 8.31 5.95
CA VAL A 274 3.32 8.07 6.66
C VAL A 274 4.43 8.86 5.99
N ASN A 275 5.19 9.62 6.80
CA ASN A 275 6.26 10.46 6.30
C ASN A 275 7.30 9.64 5.50
N GLY A 276 7.55 10.07 4.26
CA GLY A 276 8.49 9.44 3.35
C GLY A 276 7.98 8.22 2.57
N PHE A 277 6.70 7.85 2.69
CA PHE A 277 6.12 6.75 1.92
C PHE A 277 6.14 7.04 0.41
N GLY A 278 6.89 6.23 -0.35
CA GLY A 278 7.11 6.47 -1.78
C GLY A 278 7.95 7.70 -2.12
N ALA A 279 8.52 8.41 -1.13
CA ALA A 279 9.25 9.65 -1.39
C ALA A 279 10.61 9.39 -2.04
N GLN A 280 10.99 10.26 -2.98
CA GLN A 280 12.29 10.21 -3.67
C GLN A 280 13.46 10.40 -2.70
N VAL A 281 13.37 11.39 -1.81
CA VAL A 281 14.42 11.70 -0.82
C VAL A 281 14.23 10.82 0.42
N PRO A 282 15.28 10.14 0.92
CA PRO A 282 15.17 9.32 2.12
C PRO A 282 14.85 10.17 3.36
N VAL A 283 14.07 9.62 4.29
CA VAL A 283 13.70 10.28 5.56
C VAL A 283 14.90 10.62 6.45
N PHE A 284 16.04 9.96 6.23
CA PHE A 284 17.29 10.17 6.93
C PHE A 284 18.32 10.98 6.13
N ALA A 285 17.92 11.64 5.03
CA ALA A 285 18.85 12.38 4.16
C ALA A 285 19.72 13.40 4.93
N ALA A 286 19.15 14.06 5.95
CA ALA A 286 19.88 15.01 6.79
C ALA A 286 20.98 14.37 7.65
N GLY A 287 20.89 13.06 7.91
CA GLY A 287 21.87 12.29 8.67
C GLY A 287 22.98 11.66 7.82
N LEU A 288 22.91 11.76 6.48
CA LEU A 288 23.93 11.19 5.59
C LEU A 288 25.33 11.77 5.89
N PRO A 289 26.42 11.02 5.60
CA PRO A 289 27.77 11.50 5.84
C PRO A 289 28.02 12.85 5.17
N THR A 290 28.78 13.74 5.82
CA THR A 290 29.07 15.08 5.27
C THR A 290 29.84 15.05 3.96
N SER A 291 30.48 13.92 3.63
CA SER A 291 31.13 13.66 2.34
C SER A 291 30.16 13.24 1.23
N PHE A 292 28.85 13.16 1.48
CA PHE A 292 27.89 12.69 0.50
C PHE A 292 27.79 13.66 -0.69
N VAL A 293 28.03 13.13 -1.89
CA VAL A 293 27.93 13.87 -3.15
C VAL A 293 26.73 13.34 -3.93
N LEU A 294 25.70 14.18 -4.02
CA LEU A 294 24.44 13.89 -4.73
C LEU A 294 24.64 13.78 -6.25
N ARG A 295 24.08 12.74 -6.84
CA ARG A 295 24.06 12.48 -8.29
C ARG A 295 22.65 12.65 -8.86
N GLN A 296 21.67 11.89 -8.38
CA GLN A 296 20.24 12.00 -8.70
C GLN A 296 19.44 12.46 -7.49
N GLY A 297 18.31 13.13 -7.71
CA GLY A 297 17.41 13.63 -6.66
C GLY A 297 17.48 15.15 -6.46
N LYS A 298 17.99 15.88 -7.47
CA LYS A 298 17.95 17.35 -7.49
C LYS A 298 16.63 17.85 -8.07
N SER A 299 16.07 17.07 -9.01
CA SER A 299 14.79 17.34 -9.64
C SER A 299 13.75 16.34 -9.16
N VAL A 300 12.51 16.78 -9.02
CA VAL A 300 11.35 15.90 -8.79
C VAL A 300 11.11 14.93 -9.97
N GLN A 301 11.72 15.19 -11.12
CA GLN A 301 11.68 14.29 -12.28
C GLN A 301 12.75 13.19 -12.23
N ASP A 302 13.75 13.30 -11.36
CA ASP A 302 14.75 12.24 -11.21
C ASP A 302 14.04 10.99 -10.65
N PRO A 303 14.24 9.79 -11.20
CA PRO A 303 13.57 8.59 -10.70
C PRO A 303 14.13 8.12 -9.34
N PHE A 304 15.32 8.58 -8.95
CA PHE A 304 16.03 8.10 -7.75
C PHE A 304 16.64 9.26 -6.96
N PHE A 305 16.96 9.00 -5.69
CA PHE A 305 17.95 9.76 -4.94
C PHE A 305 19.22 8.92 -4.86
N SER A 306 20.32 9.42 -5.39
CA SER A 306 21.57 8.63 -5.47
C SER A 306 22.81 9.50 -5.26
N GLY A 307 23.91 8.88 -4.86
CA GLY A 307 25.16 9.57 -4.61
C GLY A 307 26.29 8.66 -4.16
N VAL A 308 27.40 9.27 -3.77
CA VAL A 308 28.56 8.58 -3.18
C VAL A 308 29.01 9.26 -1.90
N PHE A 309 29.57 8.50 -0.97
CA PHE A 309 30.18 9.05 0.24
C PHE A 309 31.43 8.24 0.63
N GLY A 310 32.30 8.83 1.46
CA GLY A 310 33.47 8.16 2.03
C GLY A 310 33.21 7.65 3.45
N ALA A 311 33.66 6.44 3.77
CA ALA A 311 33.68 5.92 5.14
C ALA A 311 34.83 4.93 5.32
N ASN A 312 35.61 5.05 6.40
CA ASN A 312 36.75 4.19 6.72
C ASN A 312 37.74 3.98 5.55
N GLY A 313 37.96 5.02 4.73
CA GLY A 313 38.85 4.94 3.56
C GLY A 313 38.22 4.31 2.32
N HIS A 314 36.96 3.88 2.39
CA HIS A 314 36.22 3.33 1.25
C HIS A 314 35.30 4.36 0.59
N THR A 315 35.15 4.26 -0.73
CA THR A 315 34.12 5.01 -1.48
C THR A 315 32.88 4.15 -1.65
N ILE A 316 31.72 4.62 -1.19
CA ILE A 316 30.49 3.83 -1.10
C ILE A 316 29.40 4.51 -1.92
N GLY A 317 28.74 3.73 -2.78
CA GLY A 317 27.56 4.18 -3.53
C GLY A 317 26.30 4.10 -2.67
N PHE A 318 25.35 4.98 -2.94
CA PHE A 318 24.02 4.97 -2.35
C PHE A 318 22.99 5.21 -3.45
N ILE A 319 21.91 4.43 -3.45
CA ILE A 319 20.75 4.66 -4.30
C ILE A 319 19.47 4.27 -3.57
N ARG A 320 18.50 5.18 -3.56
CA ARG A 320 17.14 4.91 -3.08
C ARG A 320 16.23 4.56 -4.25
N ILE A 321 15.50 3.47 -4.11
CA ILE A 321 14.40 3.09 -5.00
C ILE A 321 13.10 3.51 -4.30
N PRO A 322 12.47 4.63 -4.71
CA PRO A 322 11.31 5.15 -3.99
C PRO A 322 10.04 4.31 -4.22
N SER A 323 9.91 3.71 -5.40
CA SER A 323 8.84 2.76 -5.74
C SER A 323 9.27 1.87 -6.89
N PHE A 324 8.59 0.73 -7.08
CA PHE A 324 8.71 -0.10 -8.27
C PHE A 324 7.66 0.25 -9.34
N GLY A 325 7.00 1.40 -9.22
CA GLY A 325 6.00 1.90 -10.16
C GLY A 325 6.30 3.33 -10.57
N PRO A 326 7.47 3.61 -11.18
CA PRO A 326 7.83 4.94 -11.62
C PRO A 326 6.87 5.43 -12.73
N VAL A 327 6.77 6.75 -12.89
CA VAL A 327 5.93 7.37 -13.92
C VAL A 327 6.30 6.88 -15.33
N ASN A 328 7.60 6.77 -15.62
CA ASN A 328 8.10 6.18 -16.86
C ASN A 328 9.12 5.08 -16.56
N PRO A 329 8.71 3.79 -16.61
CA PRO A 329 9.60 2.65 -16.33
C PRO A 329 10.83 2.58 -17.25
N THR A 330 10.67 2.90 -18.53
CA THR A 330 11.76 2.85 -19.52
C THR A 330 12.86 3.87 -19.18
N THR A 331 12.49 5.14 -18.97
CA THR A 331 13.44 6.19 -18.57
C THR A 331 14.08 5.89 -17.22
N ALA A 332 13.28 5.42 -16.25
CA ALA A 332 13.79 5.08 -14.94
C ALA A 332 14.79 3.91 -14.99
N LEU A 333 14.56 2.90 -15.84
CA LEU A 333 15.48 1.78 -16.01
C LEU A 333 16.82 2.21 -16.64
N ILE A 334 16.78 3.10 -17.64
CA ILE A 334 17.99 3.69 -18.24
C ILE A 334 18.78 4.47 -17.18
N ALA A 335 18.09 5.28 -16.36
CA ALA A 335 18.74 6.01 -15.27
C ALA A 335 19.37 5.05 -14.24
N PHE A 336 18.70 3.95 -13.91
CA PHE A 336 19.23 2.94 -12.99
C PHE A 336 20.48 2.27 -13.55
N GLN A 337 20.44 1.83 -14.82
CA GLN A 337 21.61 1.26 -15.51
C GLN A 337 22.81 2.21 -15.48
N ASN A 338 22.59 3.50 -15.75
CA ASN A 338 23.65 4.51 -15.71
C ASN A 338 24.26 4.69 -14.31
N GLU A 339 23.43 4.69 -13.27
CA GLU A 339 23.92 4.76 -11.88
C GLU A 339 24.67 3.49 -11.47
N ILE A 340 24.17 2.31 -11.84
CA ILE A 340 24.86 1.04 -11.59
C ILE A 340 26.22 0.97 -12.30
N ALA A 341 26.30 1.40 -13.56
CA ALA A 341 27.56 1.48 -14.29
C ALA A 341 28.55 2.44 -13.61
N TYR A 342 28.06 3.59 -13.15
CA TYR A 342 28.87 4.55 -12.39
C TYR A 342 29.38 3.95 -11.08
N PHE A 343 28.51 3.33 -10.27
CA PHE A 343 28.92 2.72 -9.01
C PHE A 343 29.90 1.57 -9.22
N GLN A 344 29.67 0.74 -10.25
CA GLN A 344 30.57 -0.35 -10.60
C GLN A 344 31.99 0.18 -10.88
N ALA A 345 32.13 1.33 -11.54
CA ALA A 345 33.43 1.94 -11.83
C ALA A 345 34.05 2.69 -10.64
N ASN A 346 33.24 3.30 -9.76
CA ASN A 346 33.73 4.34 -8.84
C ASN A 346 33.58 4.01 -7.34
N THR A 347 32.99 2.87 -6.97
CA THR A 347 32.71 2.52 -5.56
C THR A 347 33.27 1.16 -5.18
N GLU A 348 33.45 0.90 -3.89
CA GLU A 348 33.85 -0.40 -3.34
C GLU A 348 32.67 -1.19 -2.77
N GLY A 349 31.54 -0.53 -2.49
CA GLY A 349 30.28 -1.17 -2.10
C GLY A 349 29.08 -0.26 -2.36
N LEU A 350 27.88 -0.83 -2.29
CA LEU A 350 26.62 -0.15 -2.60
C LEU A 350 25.58 -0.34 -1.49
N VAL A 351 24.96 0.76 -1.06
CA VAL A 351 23.76 0.77 -0.23
C VAL A 351 22.56 1.01 -1.13
N ILE A 352 21.59 0.09 -1.13
CA ILE A 352 20.31 0.26 -1.81
C ILE A 352 19.23 0.50 -0.76
N ASP A 353 18.56 1.64 -0.80
CA ASP A 353 17.47 1.97 0.11
C ASP A 353 16.10 1.63 -0.49
N ASP A 354 15.42 0.65 0.11
CA ASP A 354 14.07 0.20 -0.22
C ASP A 354 13.06 0.49 0.92
N MET A 355 13.45 1.31 1.91
CA MET A 355 12.59 1.68 3.03
C MET A 355 11.38 2.47 2.55
N ARG A 356 10.20 2.25 3.16
CA ARG A 356 8.97 2.99 2.83
C ARG A 356 8.57 2.91 1.34
N ASN A 357 8.96 1.85 0.64
CA ASN A 357 8.62 1.61 -0.75
C ASN A 357 7.18 1.01 -0.85
N PRO A 358 6.25 1.65 -1.58
CA PRO A 358 4.85 1.18 -1.69
C PRO A 358 4.68 -0.04 -2.60
N GLY A 359 5.74 -0.51 -3.24
CA GLY A 359 5.71 -1.52 -4.28
C GLY A 359 5.56 -0.92 -5.69
N GLY A 360 4.96 -1.68 -6.61
CA GLY A 360 4.83 -1.33 -8.02
C GLY A 360 4.65 -2.55 -8.92
N SER A 361 5.36 -2.55 -10.05
CA SER A 361 5.30 -3.62 -11.05
C SER A 361 6.34 -4.70 -10.75
N VAL A 362 5.91 -5.97 -10.78
CA VAL A 362 6.80 -7.14 -10.70
C VAL A 362 7.81 -7.16 -11.85
N SER A 363 7.41 -6.75 -13.06
CA SER A 363 8.32 -6.70 -14.22
C SER A 363 9.42 -5.66 -14.04
N TYR A 364 9.06 -4.45 -13.60
CA TYR A 364 10.05 -3.39 -13.34
C TYR A 364 10.97 -3.76 -12.16
N LEU A 365 10.42 -4.34 -11.09
CA LEU A 365 11.18 -4.91 -9.98
C LEU A 365 12.27 -5.88 -10.48
N ASN A 366 11.89 -6.87 -11.28
CA ASN A 366 12.85 -7.89 -11.73
C ASN A 366 13.88 -7.32 -12.71
N ALA A 367 13.50 -6.30 -13.49
CA ALA A 367 14.46 -5.56 -14.31
C ALA A 367 15.52 -4.86 -13.44
N ILE A 368 15.10 -4.18 -12.35
CA ILE A 368 16.02 -3.58 -11.36
C ILE A 368 16.92 -4.64 -10.71
N VAL A 369 16.35 -5.78 -10.28
CA VAL A 369 17.10 -6.89 -9.69
C VAL A 369 18.19 -7.40 -10.64
N SER A 370 17.91 -7.50 -11.94
CA SER A 370 18.88 -8.00 -12.93
C SER A 370 20.17 -7.15 -13.00
N TYR A 371 20.11 -5.86 -12.67
CA TYR A 371 21.26 -4.96 -12.63
C TYR A 371 22.05 -5.05 -11.32
N VAL A 372 21.55 -5.75 -10.31
CA VAL A 372 22.26 -5.95 -9.04
C VAL A 372 22.57 -7.41 -8.77
N MET A 373 22.14 -8.35 -9.61
CA MET A 373 22.49 -9.78 -9.54
C MET A 373 23.60 -10.10 -10.54
N ALA A 374 24.80 -10.43 -10.05
CA ALA A 374 25.97 -10.70 -10.89
C ALA A 374 26.06 -12.14 -11.43
N ALA A 375 25.19 -13.03 -10.97
CA ALA A 375 25.10 -14.43 -11.39
C ALA A 375 23.62 -14.82 -11.56
N ARG A 376 23.38 -16.01 -12.11
CA ARG A 376 22.03 -16.58 -12.24
C ARG A 376 21.30 -16.54 -10.89
N TRP A 377 20.07 -16.05 -10.90
CA TRP A 377 19.30 -15.73 -9.70
C TRP A 377 17.86 -16.20 -9.88
N ARG A 378 17.15 -16.42 -8.77
CA ARG A 378 15.77 -16.87 -8.72
C ARG A 378 14.84 -15.70 -8.38
N SER A 379 13.91 -15.34 -9.26
CA SER A 379 12.87 -14.36 -8.94
C SER A 379 11.84 -14.93 -7.96
N ILE A 380 11.02 -14.07 -7.34
CA ILE A 380 9.88 -14.51 -6.52
C ILE A 380 8.72 -14.94 -7.44
N PRO A 381 8.33 -16.23 -7.47
CA PRO A 381 7.10 -16.66 -8.14
C PRO A 381 5.85 -16.41 -7.29
N PHE A 382 4.68 -16.57 -7.92
CA PHE A 382 3.37 -16.30 -7.34
C PHE A 382 2.46 -17.52 -7.48
N GLU A 383 1.71 -17.84 -6.42
CA GLU A 383 0.54 -18.71 -6.50
C GLU A 383 -0.70 -17.85 -6.80
N LEU A 384 -1.24 -17.94 -8.01
CA LEU A 384 -2.38 -17.13 -8.46
C LEU A 384 -3.71 -17.82 -8.11
N ARG A 385 -4.72 -17.07 -7.65
CA ARG A 385 -6.07 -17.62 -7.46
C ARG A 385 -6.60 -18.14 -8.80
N ALA A 386 -6.92 -19.43 -8.87
CA ALA A 386 -7.39 -20.05 -10.09
C ALA A 386 -8.91 -19.83 -10.25
N THR A 387 -9.29 -18.96 -11.18
CA THR A 387 -10.70 -18.69 -11.52
C THR A 387 -10.95 -18.86 -13.01
N SER A 388 -12.19 -19.17 -13.38
CA SER A 388 -12.59 -19.19 -14.80
C SER A 388 -12.51 -17.79 -15.45
N GLU A 389 -12.55 -16.71 -14.66
CA GLU A 389 -12.34 -15.35 -15.16
C GLU A 389 -10.92 -15.16 -15.66
N TRP A 390 -9.91 -15.64 -14.91
CA TRP A 390 -8.53 -15.61 -15.36
C TRP A 390 -8.31 -16.46 -16.62
N VAL A 391 -8.96 -17.62 -16.73
CA VAL A 391 -8.89 -18.43 -17.97
C VAL A 391 -9.38 -17.65 -19.19
N THR A 392 -10.53 -16.98 -19.08
CA THR A 392 -11.09 -16.18 -20.16
C THR A 392 -10.23 -14.96 -20.45
N ALA A 393 -9.82 -14.22 -19.42
CA ALA A 393 -9.01 -13.01 -19.58
C ALA A 393 -7.66 -13.31 -20.24
N VAL A 394 -6.95 -14.36 -19.79
CA VAL A 394 -5.68 -14.79 -20.41
C VAL A 394 -5.91 -15.27 -21.84
N SER A 395 -6.99 -15.99 -22.12
CA SER A 395 -7.31 -16.41 -23.50
C SER A 395 -7.55 -15.23 -24.43
N SER A 396 -8.27 -14.20 -23.97
CA SER A 396 -8.49 -12.97 -24.75
C SER A 396 -7.18 -12.20 -24.96
N ALA A 397 -6.34 -12.08 -23.92
CA ALA A 397 -5.04 -11.43 -24.04
C ALA A 397 -4.11 -12.15 -25.03
N MET A 398 -4.13 -13.49 -25.08
CA MET A 398 -3.37 -14.25 -26.07
C MET A 398 -3.83 -13.98 -27.51
N VAL A 399 -5.14 -13.91 -27.74
CA VAL A 399 -5.69 -13.59 -29.08
C VAL A 399 -5.30 -12.16 -29.47
N SER A 400 -5.44 -11.19 -28.55
CA SER A 400 -5.02 -9.81 -28.77
C SER A 400 -3.52 -9.73 -29.08
N ALA A 401 -2.67 -10.39 -28.28
CA ALA A 401 -1.22 -10.45 -28.49
C ALA A 401 -0.84 -10.99 -29.88
N ALA A 402 -1.47 -12.10 -30.29
CA ALA A 402 -1.22 -12.71 -31.60
C ALA A 402 -1.65 -11.77 -32.75
N SER A 403 -2.82 -11.13 -32.62
CA SER A 403 -3.33 -10.18 -33.62
C SER A 403 -2.47 -8.92 -33.74
N ALA A 404 -1.87 -8.48 -32.64
CA ALA A 404 -0.99 -7.32 -32.58
C ALA A 404 0.45 -7.61 -33.03
N GLY A 405 0.80 -8.87 -33.35
CA GLY A 405 2.18 -9.26 -33.66
C GLY A 405 3.14 -9.11 -32.48
N ALA A 406 2.64 -9.32 -31.25
CA ALA A 406 3.45 -9.22 -30.05
C ALA A 406 4.64 -10.20 -30.06
N PRO A 407 5.76 -9.87 -29.40
CA PRO A 407 6.88 -10.80 -29.25
C PRO A 407 6.46 -12.17 -28.72
N GLN A 408 7.07 -13.24 -29.25
CA GLN A 408 6.72 -14.63 -28.90
C GLN A 408 6.83 -14.90 -27.39
N SER A 409 7.77 -14.26 -26.69
CA SER A 409 7.92 -14.39 -25.24
C SER A 409 6.66 -14.01 -24.45
N TYR A 410 5.86 -13.04 -24.93
CA TYR A 410 4.59 -12.69 -24.30
C TYR A 410 3.51 -13.75 -24.55
N LEU A 411 3.47 -14.33 -25.75
CA LEU A 411 2.56 -15.42 -26.07
C LEU A 411 2.87 -16.66 -25.22
N ASP A 412 4.15 -16.97 -25.04
CA ASP A 412 4.62 -18.09 -24.23
C ASP A 412 4.30 -17.86 -22.74
N LEU A 413 4.53 -16.65 -22.22
CA LEU A 413 4.17 -16.27 -20.85
C LEU A 413 2.67 -16.44 -20.60
N LEU A 414 1.83 -15.86 -21.46
CA LEU A 414 0.37 -15.98 -21.36
C LEU A 414 -0.09 -17.45 -21.49
N GLY A 415 0.54 -18.22 -22.38
CA GLY A 415 0.29 -19.65 -22.53
C GLY A 415 0.60 -20.45 -21.26
N ASN A 416 1.72 -20.14 -20.61
CA ASN A 416 2.11 -20.76 -19.34
C ASN A 416 1.13 -20.40 -18.22
N ILE A 417 0.78 -19.13 -18.05
CA ILE A 417 -0.21 -18.69 -17.04
C ILE A 417 -1.55 -19.39 -17.27
N LYS A 418 -2.04 -19.41 -18.52
CA LYS A 418 -3.30 -20.07 -18.88
C LYS A 418 -3.30 -21.55 -18.51
N THR A 419 -2.21 -22.26 -18.85
CA THR A 419 -2.08 -23.70 -18.58
C THR A 419 -2.17 -23.98 -17.09
N GLU A 420 -1.49 -23.19 -16.27
CA GLU A 420 -1.46 -23.40 -14.81
C GLU A 420 -2.78 -23.03 -14.13
N VAL A 421 -3.44 -21.95 -14.56
CA VAL A 421 -4.78 -21.60 -14.10
C VAL A 421 -5.79 -22.67 -14.48
N LEU A 422 -5.76 -23.18 -15.72
CA LEU A 422 -6.62 -24.28 -16.17
C LEU A 422 -6.41 -25.54 -15.34
N ALA A 423 -5.14 -25.94 -15.14
CA ALA A 423 -4.81 -27.12 -14.37
C ALA A 423 -5.26 -27.02 -12.91
N ALA A 424 -5.11 -25.85 -12.28
CA ALA A 424 -5.56 -25.61 -10.92
C ALA A 424 -7.09 -25.59 -10.79
N ASN A 425 -7.79 -24.97 -11.74
CA ASN A 425 -9.25 -24.92 -11.76
C ASN A 425 -9.85 -26.31 -11.99
N ALA A 426 -9.35 -27.06 -12.97
CA ALA A 426 -9.81 -28.43 -13.26
C ALA A 426 -9.59 -29.39 -12.08
N ALA A 427 -8.51 -29.18 -11.31
CA ALA A 427 -8.20 -29.96 -10.11
C ALA A 427 -8.77 -29.37 -8.81
N GLN A 428 -9.56 -28.29 -8.87
CA GLN A 428 -10.14 -27.61 -7.71
C GLN A 428 -9.12 -27.20 -6.62
N ARG A 429 -7.90 -26.83 -7.01
CA ARG A 429 -6.77 -26.56 -6.08
C ARG A 429 -6.76 -25.18 -5.43
N GLY A 430 -7.76 -24.34 -5.65
CA GLY A 430 -7.80 -22.96 -5.14
C GLY A 430 -6.83 -22.01 -5.85
N ARG A 431 -5.53 -22.36 -5.88
CA ARG A 431 -4.45 -21.61 -6.53
C ARG A 431 -3.66 -22.45 -7.53
N THR A 432 -2.92 -21.77 -8.40
CA THR A 432 -1.87 -22.37 -9.23
C THR A 432 -0.71 -22.87 -8.37
N LYS A 433 0.19 -23.67 -8.96
CA LYS A 433 1.55 -23.76 -8.40
C LYS A 433 2.23 -22.38 -8.50
N ALA A 434 3.35 -22.21 -7.81
CA ALA A 434 4.13 -20.98 -7.92
C ALA A 434 4.66 -20.79 -9.36
N ILE A 435 4.30 -19.66 -10.00
CA ILE A 435 4.65 -19.30 -11.38
C ILE A 435 5.23 -17.88 -11.46
N PRO A 436 6.14 -17.60 -12.41
CA PRO A 436 6.51 -16.22 -12.73
C PRO A 436 5.34 -15.48 -13.40
N LEU A 437 5.24 -14.16 -13.20
CA LEU A 437 4.17 -13.33 -13.78
C LEU A 437 4.67 -12.37 -14.88
N ASP A 438 5.99 -12.28 -15.09
CA ASP A 438 6.65 -11.33 -15.99
C ASP A 438 7.72 -11.96 -16.89
N ASP A 439 7.95 -13.27 -16.78
CA ASP A 439 8.87 -14.05 -17.61
C ASP A 439 8.37 -15.51 -17.71
N VAL A 440 8.84 -16.28 -18.69
CA VAL A 440 8.51 -17.72 -18.82
C VAL A 440 9.30 -18.59 -17.83
N THR A 441 10.34 -18.04 -17.18
CA THR A 441 11.21 -18.72 -16.23
C THR A 441 11.31 -18.01 -14.88
N ILE A 442 11.53 -18.79 -13.82
CA ILE A 442 11.77 -18.26 -12.47
C ILE A 442 13.26 -17.95 -12.26
N ASP A 443 14.15 -18.81 -12.78
CA ASP A 443 15.59 -18.63 -12.67
C ASP A 443 16.09 -17.83 -13.89
N ARG A 444 16.69 -16.68 -13.63
CA ARG A 444 17.03 -15.64 -14.59
C ARG A 444 18.52 -15.32 -14.58
N ASP A 445 18.97 -14.73 -15.66
CA ASP A 445 20.36 -14.32 -15.81
C ASP A 445 20.55 -12.83 -15.44
N PRO A 446 21.78 -12.39 -15.15
CA PRO A 446 22.12 -10.99 -14.96
C PRO A 446 21.76 -10.11 -16.16
N ALA A 447 21.63 -8.80 -15.94
CA ALA A 447 21.60 -7.83 -17.02
C ALA A 447 22.88 -7.92 -17.86
N THR A 448 22.74 -7.90 -19.19
CA THR A 448 23.85 -7.93 -20.14
C THR A 448 23.77 -6.77 -21.14
N ASP A 449 24.94 -6.36 -21.65
CA ASP A 449 25.00 -5.46 -22.80
C ASP A 449 24.72 -6.21 -24.13
N ALA A 450 24.67 -5.48 -25.24
CA ALA A 450 24.43 -6.07 -26.57
C ALA A 450 25.50 -7.09 -27.03
N LYS A 451 26.65 -7.17 -26.34
CA LYS A 451 27.72 -8.14 -26.60
C LYS A 451 27.65 -9.35 -25.66
N GLY A 452 26.69 -9.37 -24.74
CA GLY A 452 26.53 -10.42 -23.73
C GLY A 452 27.41 -10.24 -22.49
N ASN A 453 28.08 -9.10 -22.32
CA ASN A 453 28.85 -8.85 -21.09
C ASN A 453 27.90 -8.54 -19.94
N VAL A 454 28.14 -9.12 -18.76
CA VAL A 454 27.37 -8.80 -17.55
C VAL A 454 27.63 -7.35 -17.15
N ILE A 455 26.55 -6.57 -17.03
CA ILE A 455 26.57 -5.16 -16.61
C ILE A 455 25.96 -4.94 -15.21
N ALA A 456 25.66 -6.03 -14.50
CA ALA A 456 25.20 -5.97 -13.13
C ALA A 456 26.30 -5.55 -12.14
N TYR A 457 25.92 -4.90 -11.05
CA TYR A 457 26.84 -4.55 -9.96
C TYR A 457 27.39 -5.81 -9.28
N THR A 458 28.72 -5.98 -9.29
CA THR A 458 29.38 -7.22 -8.83
C THR A 458 30.00 -7.12 -7.43
N LYS A 459 30.15 -5.90 -6.92
CA LYS A 459 30.79 -5.60 -5.63
C LYS A 459 29.85 -5.83 -4.43
N PRO A 460 30.34 -5.79 -3.18
CA PRO A 460 29.52 -5.93 -1.98
C PRO A 460 28.36 -4.91 -1.93
N LEU A 461 27.17 -5.36 -1.51
CA LEU A 461 26.03 -4.46 -1.28
C LEU A 461 25.27 -4.83 -0.01
N ILE A 462 24.53 -3.86 0.51
CA ILE A 462 23.48 -4.04 1.52
C ILE A 462 22.17 -3.42 1.02
N VAL A 463 21.03 -3.88 1.55
CA VAL A 463 19.72 -3.30 1.24
C VAL A 463 19.04 -2.82 2.53
N LEU A 464 18.58 -1.58 2.55
CA LEU A 464 17.83 -1.03 3.67
C LEU A 464 16.35 -1.32 3.50
N VAL A 465 15.72 -1.89 4.53
CA VAL A 465 14.29 -2.25 4.55
C VAL A 465 13.65 -1.81 5.85
N ASP A 466 12.35 -1.51 5.82
CA ASP A 466 11.59 -1.23 7.04
C ASP A 466 10.16 -1.76 6.95
N GLU A 467 9.39 -1.60 8.02
CA GLU A 467 8.00 -2.04 8.10
C GLU A 467 7.04 -1.35 7.12
N MET A 468 7.53 -0.40 6.33
CA MET A 468 6.80 0.27 5.26
C MET A 468 7.32 -0.11 3.87
N SER A 469 8.35 -0.94 3.75
CA SER A 469 8.67 -1.67 2.51
C SER A 469 7.57 -2.69 2.25
N ALA A 470 6.82 -2.49 1.17
CA ALA A 470 5.58 -3.22 0.90
C ALA A 470 5.53 -3.79 -0.52
N SER A 471 4.89 -4.94 -0.66
CA SER A 471 4.51 -5.54 -1.93
C SER A 471 5.69 -5.78 -2.87
N ALA A 472 5.82 -5.10 -4.00
CA ALA A 472 7.04 -5.27 -4.82
C ALA A 472 8.33 -4.94 -4.02
N GLY A 473 8.27 -4.09 -2.99
CA GLY A 473 9.36 -3.89 -2.01
C GLY A 473 9.62 -5.11 -1.14
N ASP A 474 8.56 -5.78 -0.64
CA ASP A 474 8.73 -7.08 0.02
C ASP A 474 9.38 -8.11 -0.93
N ALA A 475 8.94 -8.15 -2.20
CA ALA A 475 9.49 -9.05 -3.20
C ALA A 475 10.95 -8.73 -3.53
N PHE A 476 11.35 -7.45 -3.58
CA PHE A 476 12.75 -7.04 -3.75
C PHE A 476 13.62 -7.58 -2.61
N ALA A 477 13.23 -7.28 -1.37
CA ALA A 477 13.92 -7.74 -0.18
C ALA A 477 14.03 -9.28 -0.14
N ALA A 478 12.92 -9.98 -0.40
CA ALA A 478 12.89 -11.44 -0.44
C ALA A 478 13.81 -12.00 -1.54
N THR A 479 13.83 -11.39 -2.73
CA THR A 479 14.69 -11.81 -3.84
C THR A 479 16.17 -11.63 -3.49
N ILE A 480 16.55 -10.51 -2.88
CA ILE A 480 17.93 -10.26 -2.43
C ILE A 480 18.37 -11.30 -1.40
N GLN A 481 17.52 -11.59 -0.41
CA GLN A 481 17.82 -12.55 0.66
C GLN A 481 17.85 -14.01 0.15
N ASP A 482 16.86 -14.45 -0.64
CA ASP A 482 16.75 -15.83 -1.14
C ASP A 482 17.89 -16.22 -2.11
N ASN A 483 18.51 -15.22 -2.73
CA ASN A 483 19.67 -15.36 -3.61
C ASN A 483 21.01 -15.06 -2.90
N ALA A 484 21.00 -14.79 -1.59
CA ALA A 484 22.18 -14.46 -0.81
C ALA A 484 23.03 -13.32 -1.42
N ARG A 485 22.37 -12.30 -2.00
CA ARG A 485 23.09 -11.23 -2.74
C ARG A 485 23.84 -10.28 -1.81
N GLY A 486 23.27 -9.99 -0.65
CA GLY A 486 23.82 -9.12 0.38
C GLY A 486 22.85 -9.05 1.56
N PRO A 487 23.31 -8.61 2.75
CA PRO A 487 22.45 -8.57 3.91
C PRO A 487 21.40 -7.46 3.79
N LEU A 488 20.23 -7.75 4.32
CA LEU A 488 19.18 -6.78 4.59
C LEU A 488 19.45 -6.11 5.94
N VAL A 489 19.33 -4.78 5.99
CA VAL A 489 19.55 -3.96 7.19
C VAL A 489 18.29 -3.15 7.49
N GLY A 490 17.83 -3.14 8.73
CA GLY A 490 16.70 -2.31 9.15
C GLY A 490 15.66 -3.05 9.96
N TRP A 491 14.40 -3.04 9.53
CA TRP A 491 13.28 -3.71 10.22
C TRP A 491 12.51 -4.67 9.31
N ARG A 492 11.72 -5.57 9.92
CA ARG A 492 10.83 -6.50 9.19
C ARG A 492 9.87 -5.71 8.31
N THR A 493 9.77 -6.11 7.04
CA THR A 493 8.90 -5.49 6.03
C THR A 493 7.40 -5.63 6.31
N MET A 494 6.55 -4.98 5.50
CA MET A 494 5.11 -4.95 5.74
C MET A 494 4.45 -6.33 5.60
N GLY A 495 4.97 -7.19 4.72
CA GLY A 495 4.39 -8.50 4.45
C GLY A 495 3.14 -8.45 3.57
N ALA A 496 3.11 -7.55 2.58
CA ALA A 496 2.03 -7.38 1.61
C ALA A 496 2.27 -8.28 0.39
N GLY A 497 2.13 -9.57 0.55
CA GLY A 497 2.74 -10.60 -0.29
C GLY A 497 1.91 -11.06 -1.48
N GLY A 498 1.32 -10.16 -2.28
CA GLY A 498 0.51 -10.54 -3.43
C GLY A 498 0.25 -9.44 -4.45
N SER A 499 -0.36 -9.83 -5.57
CA SER A 499 -0.91 -8.91 -6.57
C SER A 499 -2.31 -8.46 -6.18
N VAL A 500 -2.66 -7.22 -6.50
CA VAL A 500 -3.93 -6.60 -6.07
C VAL A 500 -4.78 -6.14 -7.26
N GLU A 501 -6.08 -6.42 -7.16
CA GLU A 501 -7.12 -5.98 -8.10
C GLU A 501 -8.20 -5.17 -7.37
N GLY A 502 -8.83 -4.26 -8.10
CA GLY A 502 -9.88 -3.40 -7.59
C GLY A 502 -11.25 -3.79 -8.11
N TRP A 503 -12.26 -3.76 -7.25
CA TRP A 503 -13.61 -4.24 -7.56
C TRP A 503 -14.69 -3.38 -6.93
N GLU A 504 -15.81 -3.21 -7.65
CA GLU A 504 -17.05 -2.74 -7.04
C GLU A 504 -17.55 -3.74 -5.99
N ALA A 505 -18.01 -3.20 -4.86
CA ALA A 505 -18.24 -3.94 -3.64
C ALA A 505 -19.59 -3.57 -3.00
N GLY A 506 -20.65 -3.79 -3.77
CA GLY A 506 -22.04 -3.52 -3.38
C GLY A 506 -22.74 -2.61 -4.36
N THR A 507 -23.89 -3.05 -4.85
CA THR A 507 -24.66 -2.31 -5.86
C THR A 507 -25.36 -1.09 -5.25
N TYR A 508 -25.81 -1.21 -4.00
CA TYR A 508 -26.58 -0.16 -3.35
C TYR A 508 -25.70 0.79 -2.55
N SER A 509 -24.68 0.26 -1.89
CA SER A 509 -23.69 1.03 -1.12
C SER A 509 -22.67 1.73 -2.01
N LEU A 510 -22.54 1.36 -3.28
CA LEU A 510 -21.51 1.88 -4.19
C LEU A 510 -20.10 1.76 -3.59
N GLY A 511 -19.89 0.77 -2.73
CA GLY A 511 -18.60 0.53 -2.11
C GLY A 511 -17.58 0.07 -3.14
N TYR A 512 -16.31 0.28 -2.84
CA TYR A 512 -15.19 -0.22 -3.62
C TYR A 512 -14.30 -1.07 -2.71
N THR A 513 -13.72 -2.15 -3.23
CA THR A 513 -12.80 -2.99 -2.47
C THR A 513 -11.60 -3.36 -3.30
N THR A 514 -10.47 -3.51 -2.64
CA THR A 514 -9.26 -4.12 -3.22
C THR A 514 -9.13 -5.55 -2.74
N VAL A 515 -8.65 -6.44 -3.61
CA VAL A 515 -8.50 -7.88 -3.33
C VAL A 515 -7.11 -8.36 -3.72
N THR A 516 -6.42 -8.99 -2.79
CA THR A 516 -5.20 -9.76 -3.07
C THR A 516 -5.54 -11.04 -3.83
N GLU A 517 -5.09 -11.17 -5.08
CA GLU A 517 -5.44 -12.31 -5.96
C GLU A 517 -4.31 -13.34 -6.12
N SER A 518 -3.15 -13.10 -5.52
CA SER A 518 -2.03 -14.05 -5.54
C SER A 518 -1.23 -14.07 -4.23
N LEU A 519 -0.34 -15.04 -4.09
CA LEU A 519 0.60 -15.17 -2.98
C LEU A 519 2.04 -15.28 -3.50
N MET A 520 2.91 -14.37 -3.06
CA MET A 520 4.36 -14.41 -3.26
C MET A 520 4.95 -15.61 -2.52
N ASN A 521 5.69 -16.44 -3.25
CA ASN A 521 6.25 -17.68 -2.77
C ASN A 521 7.79 -17.62 -2.78
N ARG A 522 8.40 -17.72 -1.61
CA ARG A 522 9.85 -17.67 -1.36
C ARG A 522 10.51 -18.99 -1.71
N LYS A 523 11.82 -18.94 -1.96
CA LYS A 523 12.63 -20.13 -2.29
C LYS A 523 12.61 -21.18 -1.17
N ASN A 524 12.68 -20.73 0.08
CA ASN A 524 12.71 -21.59 1.26
C ASN A 524 11.55 -21.25 2.21
N PRO A 525 10.96 -22.24 2.90
CA PRO A 525 10.01 -21.97 3.97
C PRO A 525 10.64 -21.08 5.06
N VAL A 526 9.88 -20.11 5.54
CA VAL A 526 10.28 -19.21 6.63
C VAL A 526 9.73 -19.74 7.94
N VAL A 527 10.60 -19.85 8.95
CA VAL A 527 10.22 -20.25 10.31
C VAL A 527 10.17 -19.02 11.19
N THR A 528 9.04 -18.81 11.86
CA THR A 528 8.84 -17.69 12.78
C THR A 528 8.15 -18.16 14.05
N ALA A 529 8.17 -17.35 15.10
CA ALA A 529 7.43 -17.66 16.31
C ALA A 529 5.93 -17.32 16.17
N GLU A 530 5.61 -16.36 15.30
CA GLU A 530 4.31 -15.73 15.19
C GLU A 530 3.39 -16.42 14.17
N TYR A 531 3.94 -17.13 13.18
CA TYR A 531 3.18 -17.80 12.12
C TYR A 531 3.68 -19.22 11.85
N PRO A 532 2.80 -20.12 11.33
CA PRO A 532 3.21 -21.44 10.86
C PRO A 532 4.32 -21.35 9.81
N THR A 533 5.17 -22.37 9.76
CA THR A 533 6.21 -22.48 8.73
C THR A 533 5.59 -22.47 7.34
N ALA A 534 5.92 -21.46 6.54
CA ALA A 534 5.41 -21.32 5.17
C ALA A 534 6.40 -20.54 4.30
N PRO A 535 6.40 -20.75 2.97
CA PRO A 535 7.24 -20.00 2.04
C PRO A 535 6.59 -18.67 1.62
N TYR A 536 5.78 -18.03 2.47
CA TYR A 536 5.02 -16.84 2.06
C TYR A 536 5.68 -15.54 2.54
N VAL A 537 5.50 -14.48 1.75
CA VAL A 537 5.73 -13.10 2.20
C VAL A 537 4.51 -12.58 2.97
N GLU A 538 3.31 -12.97 2.55
CA GLU A 538 2.05 -12.50 3.13
C GLU A 538 2.02 -12.71 4.64
N ASN A 539 1.72 -11.65 5.40
CA ASN A 539 1.89 -11.54 6.84
C ASN A 539 3.33 -11.69 7.32
N ILE A 540 4.04 -12.76 6.99
CA ILE A 540 5.38 -13.09 7.52
C ILE A 540 6.37 -11.94 7.30
N GLY A 541 6.31 -11.28 6.14
CA GLY A 541 7.28 -10.28 5.69
C GLY A 541 8.68 -10.86 5.50
N VAL A 542 9.63 -9.99 5.21
CA VAL A 542 11.05 -10.27 5.09
C VAL A 542 11.76 -9.70 6.31
N ARG A 543 12.50 -10.55 7.03
CA ARG A 543 13.21 -10.15 8.25
C ARG A 543 14.65 -9.77 7.89
N PRO A 544 15.15 -8.64 8.38
CA PRO A 544 16.49 -8.19 8.07
C PRO A 544 17.54 -9.10 8.71
N ASP A 545 18.68 -9.26 8.05
CA ASP A 545 19.82 -10.00 8.61
C ASP A 545 20.51 -9.18 9.72
N ILE A 546 20.47 -7.84 9.61
CA ILE A 546 20.97 -6.90 10.62
C ILE A 546 19.82 -6.00 11.05
N THR A 547 19.31 -6.20 12.26
CA THR A 547 18.20 -5.38 12.78
C THR A 547 18.71 -4.02 13.26
N VAL A 548 18.18 -2.95 12.66
CA VAL A 548 18.44 -1.56 13.03
C VAL A 548 17.13 -0.80 12.98
N ASP A 549 16.68 -0.27 14.11
CA ASP A 549 15.41 0.45 14.16
C ASP A 549 15.58 1.94 13.81
N TYR A 550 14.84 2.40 12.79
CA TYR A 550 14.75 3.83 12.46
C TYR A 550 13.75 4.58 13.35
N MET A 551 12.72 3.91 13.89
CA MET A 551 11.63 4.54 14.64
C MET A 551 11.99 4.75 16.12
N THR A 552 13.09 5.47 16.34
CA THR A 552 13.55 5.86 17.67
C THR A 552 13.52 7.37 17.83
N VAL A 553 13.40 7.85 19.07
CA VAL A 553 13.40 9.28 19.38
C VAL A 553 14.71 9.94 18.96
N ASP A 554 15.84 9.23 19.10
CA ASP A 554 17.15 9.75 18.70
C ASP A 554 17.26 9.94 17.18
N ASN A 555 16.72 8.99 16.39
CA ASN A 555 16.66 9.14 14.94
C ASN A 555 15.79 10.34 14.54
N LEU A 556 14.61 10.51 15.14
CA LEU A 556 13.75 11.66 14.84
C LEU A 556 14.47 12.99 15.13
N ASN A 557 15.09 13.10 16.30
CA ASN A 557 15.71 14.35 16.76
C ASN A 557 17.04 14.68 16.07
N ARG A 558 17.72 13.67 15.50
CA ARG A 558 19.04 13.83 14.86
C ARG A 558 19.00 13.56 13.36
N GLY A 559 17.84 13.69 12.73
CA GLY A 559 17.68 13.54 11.27
C GLY A 559 18.08 12.17 10.73
N GLY A 560 17.95 11.12 11.55
CA GLY A 560 18.30 9.74 11.20
C GLY A 560 19.77 9.38 11.36
N LYS A 561 20.61 10.25 11.93
CA LYS A 561 22.06 10.02 12.06
C LYS A 561 22.43 8.67 12.73
N PRO A 562 21.79 8.23 13.83
CA PRO A 562 22.07 6.92 14.42
C PRO A 562 21.83 5.75 13.46
N PHE A 563 20.72 5.75 12.73
CA PHE A 563 20.41 4.76 11.71
C PHE A 563 21.42 4.80 10.56
N VAL A 564 21.82 6.00 10.13
CA VAL A 564 22.87 6.17 9.11
C VAL A 564 24.19 5.57 9.56
N ASP A 565 24.64 5.90 10.77
CA ASP A 565 25.89 5.38 11.31
C ASP A 565 25.88 3.85 11.37
N ALA A 566 24.75 3.25 11.74
CA ALA A 566 24.59 1.80 11.79
C ALA A 566 24.69 1.15 10.40
N PHE A 567 23.98 1.65 9.38
CA PHE A 567 24.08 1.03 8.05
C PHE A 567 25.43 1.33 7.38
N VAL A 568 26.05 2.48 7.64
CA VAL A 568 27.40 2.81 7.16
C VAL A 568 28.41 1.81 7.73
N ALA A 569 28.34 1.51 9.02
CA ALA A 569 29.17 0.48 9.63
C ALA A 569 28.91 -0.91 8.99
N ALA A 570 27.65 -1.25 8.71
CA ALA A 570 27.30 -2.52 8.08
C ALA A 570 27.88 -2.67 6.67
N ILE A 571 27.80 -1.65 5.81
CA ILE A 571 28.39 -1.72 4.47
C ILE A 571 29.92 -1.73 4.51
N VAL A 572 30.56 -1.00 5.44
CA VAL A 572 32.02 -1.06 5.61
C VAL A 572 32.45 -2.47 6.00
N ALA A 573 31.79 -3.09 7.00
CA ALA A 573 32.08 -4.47 7.40
C ALA A 573 31.89 -5.45 6.23
N GLN A 574 30.88 -5.23 5.40
CA GLN A 574 30.61 -6.06 4.23
C GLN A 574 31.64 -5.88 3.09
N ILE A 575 32.26 -4.70 2.97
CA ILE A 575 33.38 -4.45 2.05
C ILE A 575 34.66 -5.13 2.58
N GLU A 576 34.96 -4.97 3.86
CA GLU A 576 36.16 -5.50 4.50
C GLU A 576 36.14 -7.04 4.58
N GLY A 577 34.97 -7.65 4.82
CA GLY A 577 34.83 -9.11 4.90
C GLY A 577 34.97 -9.87 3.58
N ARG A 578 35.06 -9.18 2.43
CA ARG A 578 35.32 -9.78 1.12
C ARG A 578 36.75 -9.57 0.61
N LYS A 579 37.58 -8.80 1.32
CA LYS A 579 39.02 -8.70 1.06
C LYS A 579 39.74 -9.90 1.68
#